data_AF-A0A1H9I656-F1
#
_entry.id   AF-A0A1H9I656-F1
#
_cell.length_a   1.000
_cell.length_b   1.000
_cell.length_c   1.000
_cell.angle_alpha   90.00
_cell.angle_beta   90.00
_cell.angle_gamma   90.00
#
_symmetry.space_group_name_H-M   'P 1'
#
loop_
_entity.id
_entity.type
_entity.pdbx_description
1 polymer ?
#
loop_
_entity_poly.entity_id
_entity_poly.type
_entity_poly.pdbx_seq_one_letter_code
_entity_poly.pdbx_strand_id
1 'polypeptide(L)'
;MSQPSTATAVAPAPQPPATQPVTTQPLTTQPLVPLGAVPPEVATPTSDTPARLRRLRAVVVGSGVALAVLGTLAMALLTLTLRQGASDVEQLLRVQTIETDLLVADANATNTFLVGGLESPERRAAYDAALADVADLVARSAQAQPADAAALSALNAQVLDYASLVEAARANNRQGLPVGAQYLRQASNGLRADALPVADALVQANAKRASASLTTGWGWAVPLLGLAVLVVLVVVQLRVARLFRRRLNPGLLTASLVVLALVIASTALMARLFLATDLARGEGDLATSAGDARVQANLAKSSESLTLIARGSGQAYEQSWQSSAAVVHERLTTDRILAPFVHDFESYAQVHRKVRALDDGGSWDAAVELAVGSGTGSSNAAFAPFDQKMADIARSSGASAVQDLRNQGAGLVVGCLLTLLAGLASAWAGSRGISTRLREYR
;
A
#
# COMPACT_ATOMS: atom_id res chain seq x y z
N MET A 1 57.24 -1.11 38.60
CA MET A 1 58.25 -1.92 37.91
C MET A 1 58.34 -1.47 36.45
N SER A 2 59.40 -0.87 35.90
CA SER A 2 60.50 -0.02 36.39
C SER A 2 61.29 0.52 35.16
N GLN A 3 61.36 1.85 34.99
CA GLN A 3 62.47 2.69 34.44
C GLN A 3 63.06 2.38 33.01
N PRO A 4 63.96 3.21 32.42
CA PRO A 4 63.82 4.63 32.02
C PRO A 4 64.51 4.93 30.65
N SER A 5 64.59 6.20 30.21
CA SER A 5 65.85 6.86 29.76
C SER A 5 65.61 8.33 29.33
N THR A 6 66.13 9.29 30.11
CA THR A 6 67.28 10.21 29.84
C THR A 6 66.94 11.41 28.94
N ALA A 7 67.08 12.71 29.27
CA ALA A 7 68.01 13.54 30.09
C ALA A 7 68.52 14.67 29.13
N THR A 8 68.82 15.93 29.45
CA THR A 8 68.68 16.80 30.63
C THR A 8 69.13 18.23 30.22
N ALA A 9 68.53 19.23 30.86
CA ALA A 9 69.04 20.57 31.26
C ALA A 9 69.29 21.74 30.27
N VAL A 10 69.05 22.90 30.87
CA VAL A 10 68.78 24.26 30.37
C VAL A 10 69.82 25.24 30.98
N ALA A 11 70.39 26.10 30.12
CA ALA A 11 70.79 27.52 30.30
C ALA A 11 71.77 27.96 31.42
N PRO A 12 72.19 29.26 31.51
CA PRO A 12 72.46 30.29 30.48
C PRO A 12 73.83 31.06 30.67
N ALA A 13 74.18 31.86 29.64
CA ALA A 13 74.88 33.18 29.49
C ALA A 13 75.65 33.86 30.68
N PRO A 14 76.49 34.93 30.49
CA PRO A 14 76.73 35.81 29.32
C PRO A 14 78.20 36.30 29.11
N GLN A 15 78.46 37.10 28.05
CA GLN A 15 79.25 38.37 28.01
C GLN A 15 80.13 38.63 26.75
N PRO A 16 80.38 39.92 26.38
CA PRO A 16 80.42 40.42 25.00
C PRO A 16 81.80 41.02 24.59
N PRO A 17 81.90 41.97 23.64
CA PRO A 17 82.47 41.78 22.30
C PRO A 17 83.89 42.38 22.12
N ALA A 18 84.61 41.93 21.09
CA ALA A 18 85.83 42.58 20.59
C ALA A 18 85.72 42.88 19.09
N THR A 19 86.33 43.98 18.68
CA THR A 19 86.08 44.78 17.47
C THR A 19 87.11 44.59 16.35
N GLN A 20 86.68 45.00 15.14
CA GLN A 20 87.44 45.43 13.93
C GLN A 20 87.88 44.34 12.93
N PRO A 21 88.15 44.64 11.63
CA PRO A 21 88.14 45.95 10.92
C PRO A 21 87.39 45.97 9.55
N VAL A 22 87.21 47.18 9.03
CA VAL A 22 86.69 47.52 7.69
C VAL A 22 87.75 47.26 6.61
N THR A 23 87.36 46.68 5.46
CA THR A 23 88.17 46.65 4.24
C THR A 23 87.34 47.06 3.02
N THR A 24 87.91 47.94 2.21
CA THR A 24 87.37 48.56 1.00
C THR A 24 87.46 47.65 -0.24
N GLN A 25 86.55 47.92 -1.20
CA GLN A 25 86.16 47.20 -2.42
C GLN A 25 87.27 46.79 -3.42
N PRO A 26 86.92 45.95 -4.43
CA PRO A 26 86.90 46.50 -5.79
C PRO A 26 85.68 46.11 -6.66
N LEU A 27 85.35 47.03 -7.56
CA LEU A 27 84.35 46.95 -8.64
C LEU A 27 84.55 45.73 -9.55
N THR A 28 83.48 44.97 -9.80
CA THR A 28 83.44 43.96 -10.88
C THR A 28 82.45 44.38 -11.96
N THR A 29 83.00 44.39 -13.17
CA THR A 29 82.47 44.76 -14.47
C THR A 29 81.23 43.97 -14.88
N GLN A 30 80.15 44.66 -15.26
CA GLN A 30 79.03 44.05 -15.99
C GLN A 30 79.43 43.83 -17.47
N PRO A 31 79.26 42.63 -18.04
CA PRO A 31 79.37 42.43 -19.48
C PRO A 31 78.08 42.84 -20.20
N LEU A 32 78.20 43.68 -21.23
CA LEU A 32 77.12 44.03 -22.17
C LEU A 32 76.99 42.96 -23.27
N VAL A 33 75.79 42.37 -23.43
CA VAL A 33 75.28 41.66 -24.64
C VAL A 33 73.74 41.63 -24.58
N PRO A 34 72.95 41.67 -25.68
CA PRO A 34 72.84 42.64 -26.77
C PRO A 34 71.41 43.23 -26.89
N LEU A 35 71.24 44.34 -27.62
CA LEU A 35 69.92 44.90 -27.96
C LEU A 35 69.21 43.99 -28.99
N GLY A 36 68.25 43.15 -28.55
CA GLY A 36 67.42 42.33 -29.46
C GLY A 36 67.26 40.85 -29.15
N ALA A 37 67.73 40.34 -28.01
CA ALA A 37 67.41 38.97 -27.58
C ALA A 37 66.03 38.94 -26.90
N VAL A 38 65.00 38.49 -27.63
CA VAL A 38 63.70 38.14 -27.05
C VAL A 38 63.91 36.93 -26.13
N PRO A 39 63.53 36.98 -24.84
CA PRO A 39 63.58 35.80 -23.99
C PRO A 39 62.67 34.73 -24.57
N PRO A 40 63.04 33.43 -24.60
CA PRO A 40 62.10 32.38 -24.88
C PRO A 40 61.25 32.18 -23.62
N GLU A 41 60.39 33.15 -23.32
CA GLU A 41 59.29 32.97 -22.38
C GLU A 41 57.99 32.88 -23.19
N VAL A 42 57.95 31.91 -24.10
CA VAL A 42 56.70 31.19 -24.31
C VAL A 42 56.68 30.12 -23.23
N ALA A 43 56.27 30.53 -22.03
CA ALA A 43 55.77 29.59 -21.05
C ALA A 43 54.61 28.84 -21.73
N THR A 44 54.88 27.63 -22.23
CA THR A 44 53.81 26.72 -22.63
C THR A 44 52.88 26.59 -21.42
N PRO A 45 51.59 26.96 -21.52
CA PRO A 45 50.70 26.89 -20.38
C PRO A 45 50.65 25.44 -19.92
N THR A 46 51.07 25.20 -18.67
CA THR A 46 51.03 23.90 -18.01
C THR A 46 49.66 23.25 -18.24
N SER A 47 49.67 22.15 -18.99
CA SER A 47 48.58 21.64 -19.82
C SER A 47 47.46 20.89 -19.09
N ASP A 48 47.24 21.14 -17.80
CA ASP A 48 46.39 20.27 -16.97
C ASP A 48 45.04 20.90 -16.58
N THR A 49 44.93 22.22 -16.61
CA THR A 49 43.72 22.95 -16.20
C THR A 49 42.52 22.73 -17.13
N PRO A 50 42.66 22.77 -18.47
CA PRO A 50 41.55 22.50 -19.39
C PRO A 50 41.08 21.04 -19.36
N ALA A 51 42.00 20.09 -19.11
CA ALA A 51 41.68 18.68 -18.96
C ALA A 51 40.88 18.42 -17.68
N ARG A 52 41.26 19.04 -16.55
CA ARG A 52 40.52 18.94 -15.28
C ARG A 52 39.11 19.54 -15.37
N LEU A 53 38.95 20.69 -16.02
CA LEU A 53 37.62 21.31 -16.23
C LEU A 53 36.70 20.46 -17.11
N ARG A 54 37.24 19.80 -18.14
CA ARG A 54 36.47 18.85 -18.97
C ARG A 54 35.98 17.64 -18.16
N ARG A 55 36.81 17.09 -17.27
CA ARG A 55 36.41 15.99 -16.36
C ARG A 55 35.30 16.45 -15.40
N LEU A 56 35.44 17.61 -14.77
CA LEU A 56 34.39 18.16 -13.88
C LEU A 56 33.07 18.40 -14.63
N ARG A 57 33.12 18.90 -15.87
CA ARG A 57 31.93 19.03 -16.73
C ARG A 57 31.29 17.68 -17.01
N ALA A 58 32.09 16.67 -17.35
CA ALA A 58 31.58 15.32 -17.59
C ALA A 58 30.92 14.72 -16.35
N VAL A 59 31.50 14.93 -15.15
CA VAL A 59 30.90 14.51 -13.87
C VAL A 59 29.55 15.18 -13.64
N VAL A 60 29.45 16.50 -13.81
CA VAL A 60 28.20 17.26 -13.59
C VAL A 60 27.10 16.84 -14.59
N VAL A 61 27.45 16.73 -15.87
CA VAL A 61 26.52 16.27 -16.90
C VAL A 61 26.11 14.83 -16.62
N GLY A 62 27.06 13.95 -16.31
CA GLY A 62 26.82 12.55 -15.98
C GLY A 62 25.90 12.39 -14.78
N SER A 63 26.10 13.16 -13.70
CA SER A 63 25.22 13.11 -12.52
C SER A 63 23.82 13.63 -12.81
N GLY A 64 23.67 14.68 -13.63
CA GLY A 64 22.35 15.21 -14.02
C GLY A 64 21.59 14.26 -14.94
N VAL A 65 22.28 13.63 -15.90
CA VAL A 65 21.69 12.59 -16.77
C VAL A 65 21.35 11.33 -15.99
N ALA A 66 22.22 10.90 -15.07
CA ALA A 66 21.93 9.76 -14.19
C ALA A 66 20.69 10.03 -13.32
N LEU A 67 20.57 11.23 -12.75
CA LEU A 67 19.37 11.65 -12.01
C LEU A 67 18.12 11.64 -12.89
N ALA A 68 18.22 12.17 -14.10
CA ALA A 68 17.13 12.18 -15.07
C ALA A 68 16.66 10.77 -15.40
N VAL A 69 17.57 9.85 -15.73
CA VAL A 69 17.22 8.49 -16.15
C VAL A 69 16.77 7.64 -14.95
N LEU A 70 17.60 7.53 -13.91
CA LEU A 70 17.34 6.66 -12.77
C LEU A 70 16.18 7.19 -11.90
N GLY A 71 16.07 8.51 -11.73
CA GLY A 71 14.97 9.12 -10.98
C GLY A 71 13.63 8.95 -11.69
N THR A 72 13.59 9.14 -13.01
CA THR A 72 12.38 8.90 -13.82
C THR A 72 11.99 7.43 -13.79
N LEU A 73 12.96 6.51 -13.93
CA LEU A 73 12.71 5.07 -13.82
C LEU A 73 12.15 4.69 -12.44
N ALA A 74 12.74 5.19 -11.35
CA ALA A 74 12.24 4.91 -10.01
C ALA A 74 10.82 5.45 -9.80
N MET A 75 10.51 6.64 -10.30
CA MET A 75 9.15 7.21 -10.24
C MET A 75 8.15 6.43 -11.10
N ALA A 76 8.57 5.93 -12.27
CA ALA A 76 7.74 5.07 -13.11
C ALA A 76 7.45 3.74 -12.42
N LEU A 77 8.45 3.10 -11.80
CA LEU A 77 8.28 1.88 -11.02
C LEU A 77 7.33 2.10 -9.83
N LEU A 78 7.48 3.21 -9.11
CA LEU A 78 6.57 3.60 -8.03
C LEU A 78 5.12 3.77 -8.51
N THR A 79 4.94 4.37 -9.69
CA THR A 79 3.62 4.54 -10.31
C THR A 79 2.97 3.20 -10.63
N LEU A 80 3.76 2.25 -11.15
CA LEU A 80 3.30 0.90 -11.44
C LEU A 80 2.95 0.13 -10.16
N THR A 81 3.78 0.20 -9.11
CA THR A 81 3.51 -0.49 -7.85
C THR A 81 2.25 0.02 -7.16
N LEU A 82 1.96 1.32 -7.24
CA LEU A 82 0.73 1.89 -6.65
C LEU A 82 -0.52 1.52 -7.45
N ARG A 83 -0.42 1.51 -8.78
CA ARG A 83 -1.53 1.02 -9.63
C ARG A 83 -1.80 -0.46 -9.36
N GLN A 84 -0.74 -1.26 -9.23
CA GLN A 84 -0.87 -2.66 -8.86
C GLN A 84 -1.50 -2.80 -7.47
N GLY A 85 -1.04 -2.03 -6.47
CA GLY A 85 -1.63 -2.03 -5.12
C GLY A 85 -3.12 -1.69 -5.13
N ALA A 86 -3.55 -0.69 -5.90
CA ALA A 86 -4.97 -0.38 -6.04
C ALA A 86 -5.78 -1.54 -6.67
N SER A 87 -5.22 -2.20 -7.69
CA SER A 87 -5.83 -3.37 -8.32
C SER A 87 -5.90 -4.58 -7.39
N ASP A 88 -4.88 -4.78 -6.55
CA ASP A 88 -4.82 -5.87 -5.58
C ASP A 88 -5.84 -5.66 -4.45
N VAL A 89 -6.00 -4.43 -3.96
CA VAL A 89 -7.06 -4.07 -2.99
C VAL A 89 -8.45 -4.26 -3.60
N GLU A 90 -8.66 -3.85 -4.85
CA GLU A 90 -9.93 -4.05 -5.57
C GLU A 90 -10.24 -5.55 -5.79
N GLN A 91 -9.23 -6.38 -6.02
CA GLN A 91 -9.39 -7.84 -6.09
C GLN A 91 -9.76 -8.43 -4.72
N LEU A 92 -9.09 -8.00 -3.65
CA LEU A 92 -9.40 -8.42 -2.27
C LEU A 92 -10.88 -8.15 -1.94
N LEU A 93 -11.35 -6.93 -2.18
CA LEU A 93 -12.74 -6.53 -1.90
C LEU A 93 -13.76 -7.32 -2.73
N ARG A 94 -13.44 -7.63 -4.00
CA ARG A 94 -14.31 -8.47 -4.84
C ARG A 94 -14.44 -9.90 -4.30
N VAL A 95 -13.34 -10.50 -3.86
CA VAL A 95 -13.38 -11.85 -3.26
C VAL A 95 -14.16 -11.86 -1.95
N GLN A 96 -13.99 -10.86 -1.08
CA GLN A 96 -14.79 -10.72 0.15
C GLN A 96 -16.29 -10.56 -0.15
N THR A 97 -16.62 -9.86 -1.23
CA THR A 97 -18.02 -9.70 -1.67
C THR A 97 -18.60 -11.02 -2.16
N ILE A 98 -17.83 -11.84 -2.91
CA ILE A 98 -18.24 -13.22 -3.27
C ILE A 98 -18.59 -14.04 -2.03
N GLU A 99 -17.71 -14.03 -1.03
CA GLU A 99 -17.93 -14.76 0.22
C GLU A 99 -19.20 -14.29 0.93
N THR A 100 -19.36 -12.97 1.04
CA THR A 100 -20.51 -12.38 1.73
C THR A 100 -21.82 -12.68 1.01
N ASP A 101 -21.89 -12.51 -0.31
CA ASP A 101 -23.10 -12.73 -1.10
C ASP A 101 -23.53 -14.20 -1.09
N LEU A 102 -22.58 -15.13 -1.07
CA LEU A 102 -22.87 -16.55 -0.87
C LEU A 102 -23.55 -16.83 0.48
N LEU A 103 -23.10 -16.17 1.54
CA LEU A 103 -23.67 -16.39 2.87
C LEU A 103 -24.99 -15.66 3.06
N VAL A 104 -25.17 -14.51 2.43
CA VAL A 104 -26.48 -13.86 2.30
C VAL A 104 -27.45 -14.78 1.55
N ALA A 105 -27.01 -15.45 0.48
CA ALA A 105 -27.84 -16.41 -0.25
C ALA A 105 -28.23 -17.60 0.64
N ASP A 106 -27.32 -18.15 1.43
CA ASP A 106 -27.59 -19.27 2.35
C ASP A 106 -28.52 -18.88 3.51
N ALA A 107 -28.33 -17.70 4.11
CA ALA A 107 -29.23 -17.17 5.12
C ALA A 107 -30.65 -16.99 4.57
N ASN A 108 -30.79 -16.50 3.34
CA ASN A 108 -32.10 -16.36 2.67
C ASN A 108 -32.72 -17.70 2.31
N ALA A 109 -31.94 -18.65 1.78
CA ALA A 109 -32.42 -19.98 1.39
C ALA A 109 -32.93 -20.77 2.60
N THR A 110 -32.17 -20.78 3.69
CA THR A 110 -32.54 -21.46 4.93
C THR A 110 -33.73 -20.81 5.62
N ASN A 111 -33.80 -19.47 5.69
CA ASN A 111 -34.95 -18.78 6.27
C ASN A 111 -36.24 -19.03 5.46
N THR A 112 -36.15 -19.01 4.13
CA THR A 112 -37.28 -19.27 3.24
C THR A 112 -37.79 -20.70 3.31
N PHE A 113 -36.90 -21.67 3.58
CA PHE A 113 -37.29 -23.06 3.73
C PHE A 113 -38.31 -23.26 4.87
N LEU A 114 -38.25 -22.44 5.93
CA LEU A 114 -39.15 -22.57 7.08
C LEU A 114 -40.63 -22.28 6.76
N VAL A 115 -40.94 -21.55 5.68
CA VAL A 115 -42.32 -21.24 5.26
C VAL A 115 -42.85 -22.20 4.19
N GLY A 116 -42.30 -23.42 4.11
CA GLY A 116 -42.81 -24.47 3.21
C GLY A 116 -42.64 -24.16 1.71
N GLY A 117 -41.69 -23.31 1.35
CA GLY A 117 -41.47 -22.89 -0.04
C GLY A 117 -42.48 -21.86 -0.55
N LEU A 118 -43.33 -21.30 0.32
CA LEU A 118 -44.15 -20.11 0.08
C LEU A 118 -43.29 -18.84 0.24
N GLU A 119 -42.21 -18.78 -0.51
CA GLU A 119 -41.29 -17.66 -0.58
C GLU A 119 -41.98 -16.40 -1.10
N SER A 120 -41.75 -15.24 -0.47
CA SER A 120 -42.19 -13.97 -1.04
C SER A 120 -41.36 -13.65 -2.30
N PRO A 121 -41.94 -13.02 -3.34
CA PRO A 121 -41.21 -12.69 -4.57
C PRO A 121 -39.89 -11.94 -4.32
N GLU A 122 -39.85 -11.11 -3.28
CA GLU A 122 -38.69 -10.31 -2.91
C GLU A 122 -37.52 -11.17 -2.40
N ARG A 123 -37.80 -12.21 -1.60
CA ARG A 123 -36.75 -13.12 -1.10
C ARG A 123 -36.16 -13.99 -2.21
N ARG A 124 -37.01 -14.40 -3.15
CA ARG A 124 -36.55 -15.14 -4.34
C ARG A 124 -35.62 -14.28 -5.16
N ALA A 125 -36.05 -13.04 -5.44
CA ALA A 125 -35.23 -12.08 -6.17
C ALA A 125 -33.89 -11.80 -5.46
N ALA A 126 -33.88 -11.70 -4.12
CA ALA A 126 -32.65 -11.50 -3.36
C ALA A 126 -31.67 -12.68 -3.46
N TYR A 127 -32.18 -13.92 -3.38
CA TYR A 127 -31.35 -15.12 -3.57
C TYR A 127 -30.79 -15.20 -5.00
N ASP A 128 -31.64 -15.02 -6.00
CA ASP A 128 -31.26 -15.12 -7.41
C ASP A 128 -30.24 -14.02 -7.78
N ALA A 129 -30.43 -12.80 -7.25
CA ALA A 129 -29.48 -11.71 -7.40
C ALA A 129 -28.12 -12.03 -6.77
N ALA A 130 -28.09 -12.55 -5.54
CA ALA A 130 -26.85 -12.92 -4.87
C ALA A 130 -26.06 -13.98 -5.65
N LEU A 131 -26.72 -15.01 -6.20
CA LEU A 131 -26.03 -16.00 -7.03
C LEU A 131 -25.54 -15.45 -8.37
N ALA A 132 -26.32 -14.56 -9.00
CA ALA A 132 -25.91 -13.89 -10.23
C ALA A 132 -24.69 -12.98 -10.00
N ASP A 133 -24.69 -12.23 -8.90
CA ASP A 133 -23.58 -11.37 -8.49
C ASP A 133 -22.33 -12.19 -8.19
N VAL A 134 -22.45 -13.32 -7.49
CA VAL A 134 -21.33 -14.26 -7.28
C VAL A 134 -20.76 -14.76 -8.61
N ALA A 135 -21.60 -15.19 -9.56
CA ALA A 135 -21.13 -15.68 -10.85
C ALA A 135 -20.38 -14.59 -11.66
N ASP A 136 -20.90 -13.36 -11.69
CA ASP A 136 -20.23 -12.22 -12.32
C ASP A 136 -18.91 -11.89 -11.62
N LEU A 137 -18.90 -11.82 -10.29
CA LEU A 137 -17.71 -11.52 -9.51
C LEU A 137 -16.64 -12.59 -9.65
N VAL A 138 -16.99 -13.87 -9.70
CA VAL A 138 -16.05 -14.98 -9.96
C VAL A 138 -15.39 -14.79 -11.33
N ALA A 139 -16.17 -14.53 -12.37
CA ALA A 139 -15.65 -14.33 -13.73
C ALA A 139 -14.73 -13.10 -13.80
N ARG A 140 -15.12 -11.96 -13.22
CA ARG A 140 -14.31 -10.74 -13.17
C ARG A 140 -13.04 -10.93 -12.34
N SER A 141 -13.13 -11.66 -11.24
CA SER A 141 -12.00 -11.95 -10.36
C SER A 141 -10.97 -12.84 -11.05
N ALA A 142 -11.42 -13.83 -11.84
CA ALA A 142 -10.53 -14.70 -12.60
C ALA A 142 -9.82 -13.96 -13.73
N GLN A 143 -10.50 -13.01 -14.39
CA GLN A 143 -9.89 -12.16 -15.42
C GLN A 143 -8.87 -11.17 -14.84
N ALA A 144 -9.19 -10.55 -13.71
CA ALA A 144 -8.34 -9.55 -13.09
C ALA A 144 -7.09 -10.14 -12.43
N GLN A 145 -7.20 -11.37 -11.89
CA GLN A 145 -6.09 -12.06 -11.25
C GLN A 145 -6.00 -13.51 -11.76
N PRO A 146 -5.26 -13.76 -12.86
CA PRO A 146 -5.10 -15.10 -13.42
C PRO A 146 -4.50 -16.12 -12.45
N ALA A 147 -3.72 -15.67 -11.46
CA ALA A 147 -3.17 -16.53 -10.41
C ALA A 147 -4.27 -17.16 -9.52
N ASP A 148 -5.45 -16.54 -9.45
CA ASP A 148 -6.58 -17.02 -8.65
C ASP A 148 -7.55 -17.90 -9.45
N ALA A 149 -7.37 -17.99 -10.78
CA ALA A 149 -8.34 -18.61 -11.69
C ALA A 149 -8.68 -20.07 -11.33
N ALA A 150 -7.70 -20.86 -10.92
CA ALA A 150 -7.93 -22.25 -10.52
C ALA A 150 -8.77 -22.36 -9.22
N ALA A 151 -8.47 -21.52 -8.23
CA ALA A 151 -9.22 -21.49 -6.97
C ALA A 151 -10.63 -20.92 -7.17
N LEU A 152 -10.79 -19.89 -7.99
CA LEU A 152 -12.09 -19.35 -8.38
C LEU A 152 -12.93 -20.34 -9.18
N SER A 153 -12.29 -21.15 -10.04
CA SER A 153 -12.98 -22.24 -10.74
C SER A 153 -13.44 -23.34 -9.77
N ALA A 154 -12.63 -23.69 -8.76
CA ALA A 154 -13.02 -24.64 -7.73
C ALA A 154 -14.17 -24.10 -6.86
N LEU A 155 -14.11 -22.81 -6.48
CA LEU A 155 -15.18 -22.13 -5.79
C LEU A 155 -16.47 -22.16 -6.60
N ASN A 156 -16.41 -21.83 -7.90
CA ASN A 156 -17.58 -21.86 -8.78
C ASN A 156 -18.24 -23.24 -8.86
N ALA A 157 -17.45 -24.32 -8.87
CA ALA A 157 -18.00 -25.67 -8.84
C ALA A 157 -18.81 -25.92 -7.56
N GLN A 158 -18.29 -25.50 -6.40
CA GLN A 158 -19.01 -25.60 -5.12
C GLN A 158 -20.28 -24.74 -5.08
N VAL A 159 -20.26 -23.56 -5.70
CA VAL A 159 -21.44 -22.69 -5.81
C VAL A 159 -22.54 -23.33 -6.66
N LEU A 160 -22.17 -23.99 -7.76
CA LEU A 160 -23.12 -24.71 -8.61
C LEU A 160 -23.72 -25.92 -7.89
N ASP A 161 -22.91 -26.69 -7.15
CA ASP A 161 -23.38 -27.80 -6.34
C ASP A 161 -24.33 -27.32 -5.24
N TYR A 162 -23.98 -26.25 -4.54
CA TYR A 162 -24.85 -25.58 -3.56
C TYR A 162 -26.20 -25.17 -4.17
N ALA A 163 -26.19 -24.44 -5.29
CA ALA A 163 -27.41 -24.00 -5.96
C ALA A 163 -28.30 -25.19 -6.37
N SER A 164 -27.70 -26.27 -6.87
CA SER A 164 -28.44 -27.48 -7.25
C SER A 164 -29.16 -28.13 -6.06
N LEU A 165 -28.50 -28.20 -4.91
CA LEU A 165 -29.05 -28.78 -3.68
C LEU A 165 -30.14 -27.89 -3.07
N VAL A 166 -29.99 -26.56 -3.14
CA VAL A 166 -31.02 -25.61 -2.70
C VAL A 166 -32.28 -25.74 -3.56
N GLU A 167 -32.13 -25.89 -4.87
CA GLU A 167 -33.29 -26.12 -5.76
C GLU A 167 -33.98 -27.46 -5.47
N ALA A 168 -33.22 -28.54 -5.26
CA ALA A 168 -33.77 -29.82 -4.83
C ALA A 168 -34.51 -29.68 -3.48
N ALA A 169 -33.94 -28.93 -2.53
CA ALA A 169 -34.57 -28.64 -1.25
C ALA A 169 -35.91 -27.89 -1.43
N ARG A 170 -35.92 -26.82 -2.22
CA ARG A 170 -37.12 -26.01 -2.51
C ARG A 170 -38.22 -26.82 -3.19
N ALA A 171 -37.87 -27.66 -4.16
CA ALA A 171 -38.82 -28.49 -4.88
C ALA A 171 -39.50 -29.53 -3.96
N ASN A 172 -38.73 -30.14 -3.07
CA ASN A 172 -39.25 -31.09 -2.09
C ASN A 172 -40.04 -30.40 -0.97
N ASN A 173 -39.60 -29.23 -0.53
CA ASN A 173 -40.28 -28.45 0.52
C ASN A 173 -41.69 -28.02 0.09
N ARG A 174 -41.85 -27.59 -1.18
CA ARG A 174 -43.17 -27.26 -1.76
C ARG A 174 -44.13 -28.45 -1.82
N GLN A 175 -43.61 -29.67 -1.82
CA GLN A 175 -44.39 -30.91 -1.77
C GLN A 175 -44.59 -31.42 -0.33
N GLY A 176 -44.06 -30.73 0.68
CA GLY A 176 -44.08 -31.17 2.08
C GLY A 176 -43.21 -32.38 2.37
N LEU A 177 -42.25 -32.71 1.49
CA LEU A 177 -41.41 -33.90 1.64
C LEU A 177 -40.23 -33.63 2.59
N PRO A 178 -40.06 -34.41 3.67
CA PRO A 178 -39.00 -34.19 4.66
C PRO A 178 -37.57 -34.24 4.10
N VAL A 179 -37.36 -34.91 2.96
CA VAL A 179 -36.07 -34.99 2.28
C VAL A 179 -35.55 -33.61 1.84
N GLY A 180 -36.43 -32.63 1.64
CA GLY A 180 -36.03 -31.26 1.32
C GLY A 180 -35.10 -30.65 2.38
N ALA A 181 -35.35 -30.94 3.66
CA ALA A 181 -34.51 -30.46 4.76
C ALA A 181 -33.11 -31.09 4.71
N GLN A 182 -32.99 -32.33 4.22
CA GLN A 182 -31.69 -32.99 4.07
C GLN A 182 -30.86 -32.33 2.95
N TYR A 183 -31.47 -32.07 1.79
CA TYR A 183 -30.80 -31.37 0.70
C TYR A 183 -30.31 -29.98 1.14
N LEU A 184 -31.13 -29.22 1.88
CA LEU A 184 -30.72 -27.90 2.34
C LEU A 184 -29.57 -27.98 3.34
N ARG A 185 -29.64 -28.89 4.33
CA ARG A 185 -28.56 -29.08 5.30
C ARG A 185 -27.27 -29.50 4.61
N GLN A 186 -27.36 -30.37 3.60
CA GLN A 186 -26.21 -30.76 2.79
C GLN A 186 -25.64 -29.57 2.01
N ALA A 187 -26.49 -28.73 1.41
CA ALA A 187 -26.07 -27.51 0.71
C ALA A 187 -25.31 -26.57 1.64
N SER A 188 -25.91 -26.18 2.77
CA SER A 188 -25.29 -25.25 3.72
C SER A 188 -24.04 -25.83 4.38
N ASN A 189 -23.97 -27.15 4.59
CA ASN A 189 -22.77 -27.80 5.11
C ASN A 189 -21.65 -27.81 4.06
N GLY A 190 -21.94 -28.14 2.79
CA GLY A 190 -20.95 -28.10 1.70
C GLY A 190 -20.45 -26.67 1.44
N LEU A 191 -21.34 -25.67 1.49
CA LEU A 191 -20.93 -24.27 1.40
C LEU A 191 -19.91 -23.91 2.49
N ARG A 192 -20.14 -24.32 3.73
CA ARG A 192 -19.24 -24.03 4.88
C ARG A 192 -17.97 -24.88 4.89
N ALA A 193 -18.04 -26.14 4.50
CA ALA A 193 -16.92 -27.08 4.57
C ALA A 193 -16.01 -27.01 3.34
N ASP A 194 -16.58 -26.72 2.16
CA ASP A 194 -15.88 -26.84 0.88
C ASP A 194 -15.71 -25.49 0.17
N ALA A 195 -16.72 -24.61 0.17
CA ALA A 195 -16.64 -23.32 -0.53
C ALA A 195 -15.93 -22.22 0.29
N LEU A 196 -16.33 -22.03 1.55
CA LEU A 196 -15.78 -20.98 2.40
C LEU A 196 -14.26 -21.06 2.61
N PRO A 197 -13.65 -22.23 2.85
CA PRO A 197 -12.20 -22.31 2.98
C PRO A 197 -11.46 -21.88 1.70
N VAL A 198 -12.06 -22.10 0.52
CA VAL A 198 -11.49 -21.62 -0.75
C VAL A 198 -11.61 -20.10 -0.86
N ALA A 199 -12.74 -19.53 -0.46
CA ALA A 199 -12.93 -18.08 -0.42
C ALA A 199 -11.98 -17.40 0.58
N ASP A 200 -11.87 -17.90 1.81
CA ASP A 200 -10.94 -17.39 2.82
C ASP A 200 -9.47 -17.48 2.36
N ALA A 201 -9.07 -18.59 1.74
CA ALA A 201 -7.73 -18.71 1.16
C ALA A 201 -7.48 -17.65 0.06
N LEU A 202 -8.48 -17.36 -0.77
CA LEU A 202 -8.41 -16.28 -1.77
C LEU A 202 -8.32 -14.90 -1.11
N VAL A 203 -9.11 -14.63 -0.05
CA VAL A 203 -9.05 -13.38 0.72
C VAL A 203 -7.65 -13.19 1.30
N GLN A 204 -7.12 -14.20 1.99
CA GLN A 204 -5.78 -14.14 2.59
C GLN A 204 -4.66 -13.96 1.55
N ALA A 205 -4.75 -14.65 0.40
CA ALA A 205 -3.78 -14.50 -0.68
C ALA A 205 -3.81 -13.09 -1.28
N ASN A 206 -5.00 -12.53 -1.49
CA ASN A 206 -5.17 -11.17 -2.00
C ASN A 206 -4.76 -10.10 -0.99
N ALA A 207 -5.05 -10.29 0.30
CA ALA A 207 -4.58 -9.40 1.37
C ALA A 207 -3.05 -9.34 1.44
N LYS A 208 -2.37 -10.49 1.30
CA LYS A 208 -0.91 -10.55 1.23
C LYS A 208 -0.36 -9.82 0.01
N ARG A 209 -0.96 -9.98 -1.17
CA ARG A 209 -0.56 -9.26 -2.39
C ARG A 209 -0.75 -7.76 -2.25
N ALA A 210 -1.93 -7.32 -1.77
CA ALA A 210 -2.22 -5.92 -1.52
C ALA A 210 -1.20 -5.29 -0.55
N SER A 211 -0.91 -5.96 0.57
CA SER A 211 0.07 -5.51 1.55
C SER A 211 1.49 -5.42 0.98
N ALA A 212 1.92 -6.43 0.20
CA ALA A 212 3.23 -6.45 -0.45
C ALA A 212 3.39 -5.30 -1.46
N SER A 213 2.37 -5.03 -2.28
CA SER A 213 2.37 -3.94 -3.26
C SER A 213 2.48 -2.55 -2.61
N LEU A 214 1.90 -2.38 -1.41
CA LEU A 214 1.86 -1.11 -0.67
C LEU A 214 3.11 -0.82 0.19
N THR A 215 4.10 -1.71 0.25
CA THR A 215 5.30 -1.56 1.12
C THR A 215 6.60 -1.31 0.35
N THR A 216 6.53 -1.02 -0.95
CA THR A 216 7.72 -0.92 -1.80
C THR A 216 8.57 0.35 -1.56
N GLY A 217 9.90 0.19 -1.43
CA GLY A 217 10.84 1.28 -1.11
C GLY A 217 11.23 2.25 -2.25
N TRP A 218 10.70 2.06 -3.47
CA TRP A 218 11.05 2.90 -4.63
C TRP A 218 10.82 4.39 -4.42
N GLY A 219 9.90 4.74 -3.51
CA GLY A 219 9.57 6.12 -3.19
C GLY A 219 10.75 6.97 -2.73
N TRP A 220 11.69 6.40 -1.97
CA TRP A 220 12.85 7.15 -1.47
C TRP A 220 13.99 7.27 -2.49
N ALA A 221 13.93 6.57 -3.62
CA ALA A 221 15.03 6.55 -4.59
C ALA A 221 15.30 7.95 -5.17
N VAL A 222 14.26 8.71 -5.56
CA VAL A 222 14.42 10.06 -6.13
C VAL A 222 15.05 11.07 -5.16
N PRO A 223 14.54 11.25 -3.92
CA PRO A 223 15.16 12.19 -2.98
C PRO A 223 16.59 11.77 -2.59
N LEU A 224 16.86 10.46 -2.45
CA LEU A 224 18.22 9.97 -2.16
C LEU A 224 19.19 10.20 -3.33
N LEU A 225 18.77 9.92 -4.56
CA LEU A 225 19.56 10.22 -5.76
C LEU A 225 19.80 11.72 -5.92
N GLY A 226 18.77 12.54 -5.69
CA GLY A 226 18.88 14.00 -5.71
C GLY A 226 19.86 14.53 -4.66
N LEU A 227 19.85 13.97 -3.44
CA LEU A 227 20.80 14.32 -2.39
C LEU A 227 22.24 13.94 -2.78
N ALA A 228 22.44 12.75 -3.37
CA ALA A 228 23.75 12.34 -3.88
C ALA A 228 24.28 13.30 -4.97
N VAL A 229 23.41 13.74 -5.88
CA VAL A 229 23.76 14.71 -6.93
C VAL A 229 24.05 16.09 -6.34
N LEU A 230 23.32 16.53 -5.32
CA LEU A 230 23.63 17.76 -4.58
C LEU A 230 25.02 17.72 -3.96
N VAL A 231 25.39 16.60 -3.33
CA VAL A 231 26.75 16.42 -2.77
C VAL A 231 27.80 16.55 -3.88
N VAL A 232 27.59 15.91 -5.04
CA VAL A 232 28.49 16.05 -6.20
C VAL A 232 28.61 17.51 -6.64
N LEU A 233 27.48 18.22 -6.80
CA LEU A 233 27.48 19.63 -7.21
C LEU A 233 28.21 20.54 -6.21
N VAL A 234 27.99 20.35 -4.91
CA VAL A 234 28.70 21.09 -3.85
C VAL A 234 30.20 20.82 -3.89
N VAL A 235 30.62 19.56 -4.02
CA VAL A 235 32.04 19.19 -4.13
C VAL A 235 32.68 19.83 -5.36
N VAL A 236 32.01 19.79 -6.52
CA VAL A 236 32.49 20.43 -7.76
C VAL A 236 32.58 21.96 -7.57
N GLN A 237 31.58 22.56 -6.94
CA GLN A 237 31.54 24.00 -6.67
C GLN A 237 32.68 24.45 -5.75
N LEU A 238 32.98 23.69 -4.69
CA LEU A 238 34.11 23.94 -3.80
C LEU A 238 35.45 23.78 -4.51
N ARG A 239 35.60 22.76 -5.37
CA ARG A 239 36.82 22.55 -6.17
C ARG A 239 37.08 23.70 -7.14
N VAL A 240 36.04 24.15 -7.85
CA VAL A 240 36.14 25.31 -8.75
C VAL A 240 36.42 26.60 -7.96
N ALA A 241 35.76 26.82 -6.82
CA ALA A 241 36.01 28.01 -5.99
C ALA A 241 37.47 28.07 -5.49
N ARG A 242 38.03 26.93 -5.06
CA ARG A 242 39.44 26.83 -4.62
C ARG A 242 40.42 27.09 -5.77
N LEU A 243 40.15 26.58 -6.97
CA LEU A 243 41.02 26.77 -8.14
C LEU A 243 41.05 28.23 -8.63
N PHE A 244 39.93 28.95 -8.53
CA PHE A 244 39.75 30.27 -9.15
C PHE A 244 39.69 31.45 -8.17
N ARG A 245 39.82 31.22 -6.85
CA ARG A 245 39.74 32.25 -5.78
C ARG A 245 38.50 33.15 -5.82
N ARG A 246 37.42 32.73 -6.50
CA ARG A 246 36.14 33.45 -6.64
C ARG A 246 35.02 32.63 -6.02
N ARG A 247 34.06 33.29 -5.36
CA ARG A 247 33.21 32.61 -4.36
C ARG A 247 32.13 31.67 -4.93
N LEU A 248 31.48 31.94 -6.08
CA LEU A 248 30.38 31.10 -6.60
C LEU A 248 30.30 31.09 -8.13
N ASN A 249 29.99 29.93 -8.74
CA ASN A 249 29.67 29.80 -10.17
C ASN A 249 28.15 29.81 -10.35
N PRO A 250 27.56 30.79 -11.08
CA PRO A 250 26.11 30.92 -11.18
C PRO A 250 25.44 29.69 -11.81
N GLY A 251 26.06 29.03 -12.80
CA GLY A 251 25.46 27.84 -13.42
C GLY A 251 25.41 26.62 -12.51
N LEU A 252 26.45 26.40 -11.69
CA LEU A 252 26.48 25.36 -10.66
C LEU A 252 25.51 25.68 -9.51
N LEU A 253 25.35 26.96 -9.16
CA LEU A 253 24.36 27.40 -8.18
C LEU A 253 22.94 27.13 -8.69
N THR A 254 22.61 27.50 -9.92
CA THR A 254 21.30 27.21 -10.53
C THR A 254 21.05 25.70 -10.60
N ALA A 255 22.02 24.90 -11.02
CA ALA A 255 21.90 23.44 -11.02
C ALA A 255 21.61 22.89 -9.61
N SER A 256 22.34 23.39 -8.60
CA SER A 256 22.13 22.99 -7.20
C SER A 256 20.74 23.37 -6.69
N LEU A 257 20.26 24.57 -7.02
CA LEU A 257 18.92 25.02 -6.62
C LEU A 257 17.81 24.18 -7.30
N VAL A 258 17.97 23.82 -8.57
CA VAL A 258 17.02 22.95 -9.29
C VAL A 258 16.97 21.56 -8.64
N VAL A 259 18.13 20.95 -8.35
CA VAL A 259 18.16 19.64 -7.69
C VAL A 259 17.61 19.73 -6.26
N LEU A 260 17.91 20.81 -5.52
CA LEU A 260 17.36 21.04 -4.18
C LEU A 260 15.84 21.15 -4.21
N ALA A 261 15.28 21.91 -5.14
CA ALA A 261 13.84 22.02 -5.33
C ALA A 261 13.21 20.65 -5.65
N LEU A 262 13.86 19.84 -6.50
CA LEU A 262 13.43 18.47 -6.78
C LEU A 262 13.46 17.58 -5.52
N VAL A 263 14.51 17.64 -4.70
CA VAL A 263 14.61 16.87 -3.46
C VAL A 263 13.48 17.25 -2.50
N ILE A 264 13.23 18.55 -2.32
CA ILE A 264 12.13 19.03 -1.46
C ILE A 264 10.77 18.57 -2.01
N ALA A 265 10.51 18.77 -3.30
CA ALA A 265 9.24 18.40 -3.93
C ALA A 265 9.00 16.89 -3.91
N SER A 266 10.02 16.08 -4.22
CA SER A 266 9.91 14.61 -4.19
C SER A 266 9.74 14.07 -2.77
N THR A 267 10.41 14.66 -1.77
CA THR A 267 10.21 14.31 -0.35
C THR A 267 8.80 14.66 0.12
N ALA A 268 8.29 15.84 -0.25
CA ALA A 268 6.93 16.25 0.08
C ALA A 268 5.86 15.38 -0.59
N LEU A 269 6.06 15.01 -1.86
CA LEU A 269 5.23 14.05 -2.58
C LEU A 269 5.24 12.70 -1.86
N MET A 270 6.40 12.26 -1.40
CA MET A 270 6.55 11.00 -0.68
C MET A 270 5.83 10.99 0.66
N ALA A 271 5.94 12.07 1.44
CA ALA A 271 5.20 12.21 2.70
C ALA A 271 3.68 12.15 2.49
N ARG A 272 3.17 12.79 1.43
CA ARG A 272 1.75 12.73 1.05
C ARG A 272 1.33 11.32 0.64
N LEU A 273 2.18 10.66 -0.15
CA LEU A 273 1.92 9.30 -0.59
C LEU A 273 1.89 8.32 0.59
N PHE A 274 2.84 8.43 1.52
CA PHE A 274 2.83 7.62 2.74
C PHE A 274 1.52 7.78 3.50
N LEU A 275 1.10 9.03 3.73
CA LEU A 275 -0.16 9.31 4.41
C LEU A 275 -1.35 8.72 3.64
N ALA A 276 -1.42 8.89 2.32
CA ALA A 276 -2.49 8.32 1.49
C ALA A 276 -2.50 6.78 1.51
N THR A 277 -1.33 6.14 1.46
CA THR A 277 -1.25 4.67 1.56
C THR A 277 -1.62 4.17 2.95
N ASP A 278 -1.35 4.94 3.99
CA ASP A 278 -1.70 4.58 5.36
C ASP A 278 -3.20 4.71 5.61
N LEU A 279 -3.81 5.80 5.12
CA LEU A 279 -5.25 5.97 5.09
C LEU A 279 -5.93 4.84 4.31
N ALA A 280 -5.46 4.57 3.09
CA ALA A 280 -6.02 3.49 2.26
C ALA A 280 -5.87 2.10 2.92
N ARG A 281 -4.80 1.84 3.68
CA ARG A 281 -4.68 0.62 4.49
C ARG A 281 -5.73 0.59 5.61
N GLY A 282 -5.85 1.67 6.38
CA GLY A 282 -6.85 1.75 7.45
C GLY A 282 -8.28 1.58 6.95
N GLU A 283 -8.60 2.18 5.80
CA GLU A 283 -9.91 2.00 5.15
C GLU A 283 -10.11 0.58 4.61
N GLY A 284 -9.06 -0.04 4.05
CA GLY A 284 -9.09 -1.44 3.62
C GLY A 284 -9.25 -2.43 4.77
N ASP A 285 -8.60 -2.17 5.91
CA ASP A 285 -8.71 -2.98 7.13
C ASP A 285 -10.11 -2.86 7.74
N LEU A 286 -10.69 -1.64 7.76
CA LEU A 286 -12.06 -1.41 8.17
C LEU A 286 -13.06 -2.12 7.23
N ALA A 287 -12.83 -2.05 5.92
CA ALA A 287 -13.68 -2.73 4.95
C ALA A 287 -13.67 -4.25 5.15
N THR A 288 -12.47 -4.81 5.38
CA THR A 288 -12.29 -6.23 5.69
C THR A 288 -12.96 -6.62 7.00
N SER A 289 -12.79 -5.82 8.06
CA SER A 289 -13.39 -6.10 9.38
C SER A 289 -14.92 -6.04 9.36
N ALA A 290 -15.49 -5.08 8.63
CA ALA A 290 -16.93 -4.99 8.41
C ALA A 290 -17.45 -6.17 7.56
N GLY A 291 -16.68 -6.56 6.53
CA GLY A 291 -16.95 -7.75 5.72
C GLY A 291 -16.98 -9.03 6.55
N ASP A 292 -15.94 -9.29 7.35
CA ASP A 292 -15.85 -10.42 8.28
C ASP A 292 -17.04 -10.47 9.25
N ALA A 293 -17.37 -9.32 9.87
CA ALA A 293 -18.51 -9.22 10.78
C ALA A 293 -19.83 -9.56 10.06
N ARG A 294 -19.99 -9.11 8.81
CA ARG A 294 -21.16 -9.41 7.98
C ARG A 294 -21.23 -10.88 7.59
N VAL A 295 -20.12 -11.49 7.18
CA VAL A 295 -20.01 -12.93 6.86
C VAL A 295 -20.45 -13.76 8.08
N GLN A 296 -19.88 -13.49 9.25
CA GLN A 296 -20.20 -14.22 10.47
C GLN A 296 -21.64 -13.99 10.93
N ALA A 297 -22.18 -12.78 10.78
CA ALA A 297 -23.58 -12.52 11.09
C ALA A 297 -24.53 -13.29 10.17
N ASN A 298 -24.21 -13.45 8.88
CA ASN A 298 -25.00 -14.27 7.96
C ASN A 298 -24.85 -15.77 8.24
N LEU A 299 -23.67 -16.25 8.69
CA LEU A 299 -23.52 -17.62 9.21
C LEU A 299 -24.41 -17.88 10.42
N ALA A 300 -24.45 -16.93 11.36
CA ALA A 300 -25.35 -17.01 12.50
C ALA A 300 -26.81 -17.05 12.02
N LYS A 301 -27.20 -16.15 11.11
CA LYS A 301 -28.57 -16.09 10.59
C LYS A 301 -29.02 -17.36 9.87
N SER A 302 -28.14 -17.97 9.08
CA SER A 302 -28.37 -19.28 8.46
C SER A 302 -28.51 -20.38 9.53
N SER A 303 -27.60 -20.40 10.50
CA SER A 303 -27.60 -21.38 11.60
C SER A 303 -28.86 -21.31 12.45
N GLU A 304 -29.38 -20.11 12.74
CA GLU A 304 -30.68 -19.92 13.41
C GLU A 304 -31.79 -20.67 12.67
N SER A 305 -31.89 -20.48 11.35
CA SER A 305 -32.91 -21.14 10.54
C SER A 305 -32.71 -22.65 10.51
N LEU A 306 -31.46 -23.11 10.40
CA LEU A 306 -31.12 -24.54 10.42
C LEU A 306 -31.43 -25.22 11.77
N THR A 307 -31.37 -24.48 12.90
CA THR A 307 -31.80 -25.02 14.19
C THR A 307 -33.28 -25.47 14.15
N LEU A 308 -34.14 -24.65 13.55
CA LEU A 308 -35.57 -24.91 13.41
C LEU A 308 -35.87 -25.97 12.35
N ILE A 309 -35.10 -26.02 11.26
CA ILE A 309 -35.23 -27.03 10.19
C ILE A 309 -34.87 -28.42 10.70
N ALA A 310 -33.87 -28.52 11.58
CA ALA A 310 -33.38 -29.79 12.11
C ALA A 310 -34.31 -30.47 13.14
N ARG A 311 -35.45 -29.83 13.51
CA ARG A 311 -36.56 -30.35 14.33
C ARG A 311 -36.12 -31.40 15.38
N GLY A 312 -35.49 -30.95 16.45
CA GLY A 312 -34.99 -31.79 17.55
C GLY A 312 -33.54 -32.26 17.42
N SER A 313 -32.86 -31.96 16.31
CA SER A 313 -31.41 -32.20 16.11
C SER A 313 -30.61 -30.91 15.84
N GLY A 314 -31.12 -29.77 16.33
CA GLY A 314 -30.58 -28.42 16.05
C GLY A 314 -29.32 -28.03 16.81
N GLN A 315 -28.85 -28.83 17.77
CA GLN A 315 -27.78 -28.44 18.71
C GLN A 315 -26.45 -28.05 18.02
N ALA A 316 -26.08 -28.74 16.93
CA ALA A 316 -24.86 -28.40 16.19
C ALA A 316 -24.98 -27.02 15.49
N TYR A 317 -26.18 -26.65 15.04
CA TYR A 317 -26.45 -25.34 14.46
C TYR A 317 -26.52 -24.25 15.51
N GLU A 318 -27.03 -24.55 16.71
CA GLU A 318 -26.96 -23.64 17.86
C GLU A 318 -25.50 -23.33 18.22
N GLN A 319 -24.63 -24.35 18.29
CA GLN A 319 -23.19 -24.13 18.51
C GLN A 319 -22.55 -23.29 17.40
N SER A 320 -22.94 -23.53 16.14
CA SER A 320 -22.48 -22.74 15.00
C SER A 320 -22.91 -21.27 15.12
N TRP A 321 -24.17 -21.03 15.53
CA TRP A 321 -24.69 -19.70 15.80
C TRP A 321 -23.86 -18.99 16.88
N GLN A 322 -23.62 -19.67 18.01
CA GLN A 322 -22.84 -19.12 19.12
C GLN A 322 -21.40 -18.79 18.71
N SER A 323 -20.74 -19.66 17.94
CA SER A 323 -19.39 -19.40 17.45
C SER A 323 -19.34 -18.17 16.54
N SER A 324 -20.26 -18.05 15.59
CA SER A 324 -20.29 -16.90 14.68
C SER A 324 -20.66 -15.62 15.42
N ALA A 325 -21.62 -15.66 16.34
CA ALA A 325 -22.00 -14.52 17.16
C ALA A 325 -20.82 -14.01 18.04
N ALA A 326 -20.00 -14.91 18.57
CA ALA A 326 -18.80 -14.54 19.30
C ALA A 326 -17.78 -13.81 18.41
N VAL A 327 -17.56 -14.29 17.19
CA VAL A 327 -16.67 -13.61 16.23
C VAL A 327 -17.21 -12.25 15.82
N VAL A 328 -18.53 -12.11 15.60
CA VAL A 328 -19.14 -10.79 15.34
C VAL A 328 -18.85 -9.85 16.50
N HIS A 329 -19.09 -10.27 17.74
CA HIS A 329 -18.84 -9.44 18.92
C HIS A 329 -17.36 -9.04 19.06
N GLU A 330 -16.43 -9.97 18.81
CA GLU A 330 -15.00 -9.70 18.81
C GLU A 330 -14.62 -8.65 17.75
N ARG A 331 -15.10 -8.79 16.52
CA ARG A 331 -14.82 -7.85 15.42
C ARG A 331 -15.37 -6.46 15.73
N LEU A 332 -16.60 -6.37 16.22
CA LEU A 332 -17.23 -5.09 16.57
C LEU A 332 -16.56 -4.40 17.75
N THR A 333 -16.06 -5.13 18.75
CA THR A 333 -15.40 -4.54 19.93
C THR A 333 -13.95 -4.16 19.69
N THR A 334 -13.27 -4.84 18.75
CA THR A 334 -11.88 -4.56 18.39
C THR A 334 -11.74 -3.28 17.56
N ASP A 335 -12.66 -3.05 16.63
CA ASP A 335 -12.66 -1.86 15.77
C ASP A 335 -13.51 -0.73 16.38
N ARG A 336 -12.87 0.40 16.68
CA ARG A 336 -13.54 1.57 17.28
C ARG A 336 -14.66 2.14 16.40
N ILE A 337 -14.54 2.02 15.08
CA ILE A 337 -15.56 2.48 14.13
C ILE A 337 -16.75 1.52 14.13
N LEU A 338 -16.51 0.23 14.38
CA LEU A 338 -17.57 -0.78 14.40
C LEU A 338 -18.26 -0.93 15.77
N ALA A 339 -17.61 -0.52 16.86
CA ALA A 339 -18.13 -0.62 18.23
C ALA A 339 -19.58 -0.09 18.44
N PRO A 340 -20.04 0.99 17.78
CA PRO A 340 -21.41 1.45 17.90
C PRO A 340 -22.47 0.42 17.44
N PHE A 341 -22.11 -0.51 16.55
CA PHE A 341 -23.03 -1.49 15.96
C PHE A 341 -23.20 -2.76 16.81
N VAL A 342 -22.50 -2.87 17.95
CA VAL A 342 -22.69 -3.96 18.92
C VAL A 342 -24.16 -4.06 19.34
N HIS A 343 -24.83 -2.92 19.55
CA HIS A 343 -26.23 -2.89 19.95
C HIS A 343 -27.19 -3.39 18.86
N ASP A 344 -26.88 -3.11 17.59
CA ASP A 344 -27.68 -3.60 16.46
C ASP A 344 -27.62 -5.12 16.38
N PHE A 345 -26.41 -5.70 16.47
CA PHE A 345 -26.26 -7.16 16.47
C PHE A 345 -26.87 -7.81 17.73
N GLU A 346 -26.71 -7.20 18.90
CA GLU A 346 -27.28 -7.71 20.15
C GLU A 346 -28.81 -7.69 20.12
N SER A 347 -29.42 -6.73 19.41
CA SER A 347 -30.88 -6.70 19.20
C SER A 347 -31.35 -7.93 18.41
N TYR A 348 -30.62 -8.33 17.37
CA TYR A 348 -30.85 -9.60 16.67
C TYR A 348 -30.61 -10.81 17.58
N ALA A 349 -29.50 -10.84 18.32
CA ALA A 349 -29.16 -11.93 19.24
C ALA A 349 -30.22 -12.15 20.34
N GLN A 350 -30.86 -11.08 20.82
CA GLN A 350 -31.98 -11.16 21.75
C GLN A 350 -33.20 -11.84 21.13
N VAL A 351 -33.51 -11.57 19.87
CA VAL A 351 -34.61 -12.24 19.16
C VAL A 351 -34.27 -13.71 18.93
N HIS A 352 -33.04 -14.02 18.54
CA HIS A 352 -32.57 -15.40 18.41
C HIS A 352 -32.78 -16.22 19.69
N ARG A 353 -32.41 -15.67 20.86
CA ARG A 353 -32.64 -16.34 22.15
C ARG A 353 -34.13 -16.60 22.43
N LYS A 354 -35.03 -15.71 21.99
CA LYS A 354 -36.48 -15.95 22.07
C LYS A 354 -36.94 -17.06 21.12
N VAL A 355 -36.40 -17.10 19.90
CA VAL A 355 -36.65 -18.19 18.95
C VAL A 355 -36.24 -19.53 19.57
N ARG A 356 -35.04 -19.63 20.16
CA ARG A 356 -34.59 -20.84 20.86
C ARG A 356 -35.48 -21.21 22.04
N ALA A 357 -35.84 -20.26 22.89
CA ALA A 357 -36.73 -20.52 24.03
C ALA A 357 -38.11 -21.06 23.59
N LEU A 358 -38.66 -20.58 22.47
CA LEU A 358 -39.90 -21.10 21.90
C LEU A 358 -39.73 -22.52 21.34
N ASP A 359 -38.65 -22.77 20.59
CA ASP A 359 -38.34 -24.09 20.02
C ASP A 359 -38.10 -25.14 21.11
N ASP A 360 -37.25 -24.83 22.10
CA ASP A 360 -36.95 -25.70 23.24
C ASP A 360 -38.18 -25.94 24.14
N GLY A 361 -39.10 -24.97 24.17
CA GLY A 361 -40.40 -25.05 24.85
C GLY A 361 -41.48 -25.81 24.06
N GLY A 362 -41.17 -26.33 22.87
CA GLY A 362 -42.10 -27.08 22.01
C GLY A 362 -43.06 -26.21 21.19
N SER A 363 -42.93 -24.88 21.24
CA SER A 363 -43.73 -23.93 20.46
C SER A 363 -43.10 -23.64 19.09
N TRP A 364 -42.85 -24.70 18.31
CA TRP A 364 -42.10 -24.62 17.04
C TRP A 364 -42.72 -23.63 16.04
N ASP A 365 -44.06 -23.64 15.87
CA ASP A 365 -44.74 -22.74 14.94
C ASP A 365 -44.51 -21.26 15.31
N ALA A 366 -44.55 -20.92 16.60
CA ALA A 366 -44.27 -19.58 17.08
C ALA A 366 -42.79 -19.20 16.92
N ALA A 367 -41.87 -20.16 17.10
CA ALA A 367 -40.45 -19.95 16.86
C ALA A 367 -40.17 -19.64 15.37
N VAL A 368 -40.84 -20.37 14.47
CA VAL A 368 -40.78 -20.15 13.01
C VAL A 368 -41.35 -18.80 12.65
N GLU A 369 -42.55 -18.45 13.13
CA GLU A 369 -43.17 -17.15 12.87
C GLU A 369 -42.24 -15.98 13.27
N LEU A 370 -41.60 -16.09 14.43
CA LEU A 370 -40.65 -15.09 14.91
C LEU A 370 -39.37 -15.04 14.06
N ALA A 371 -38.87 -16.19 13.59
CA ALA A 371 -37.65 -16.28 12.79
C ALA A 371 -37.83 -15.76 11.34
N VAL A 372 -39.00 -15.96 10.73
CA VAL A 372 -39.26 -15.65 9.31
C VAL A 372 -40.09 -14.38 9.10
N GLY A 373 -40.68 -13.84 10.16
CA GLY A 373 -41.52 -12.65 10.10
C GLY A 373 -40.78 -11.42 9.56
N SER A 374 -41.54 -10.44 9.06
CA SER A 374 -41.04 -9.14 8.58
C SER A 374 -41.52 -7.96 9.45
N GLY A 375 -42.39 -8.22 10.43
CA GLY A 375 -42.91 -7.21 11.35
C GLY A 375 -41.90 -6.79 12.43
N THR A 376 -42.21 -5.71 13.14
CA THR A 376 -41.41 -5.24 14.27
C THR A 376 -41.24 -6.33 15.32
N GLY A 377 -40.00 -6.56 15.77
CA GLY A 377 -39.67 -7.60 16.74
C GLY A 377 -39.39 -8.99 16.16
N SER A 378 -39.57 -9.19 14.84
CA SER A 378 -39.13 -10.41 14.15
C SER A 378 -37.62 -10.47 14.00
N SER A 379 -37.09 -11.68 13.80
CA SER A 379 -35.66 -11.91 13.66
C SER A 379 -35.10 -11.25 12.40
N ASN A 380 -35.81 -11.31 11.27
CA ASN A 380 -35.37 -10.65 10.03
C ASN A 380 -35.35 -9.12 10.18
N ALA A 381 -36.38 -8.53 10.81
CA ALA A 381 -36.43 -7.08 11.04
C ALA A 381 -35.34 -6.59 12.00
N ALA A 382 -34.94 -7.41 12.98
CA ALA A 382 -33.83 -7.08 13.89
C ALA A 382 -32.45 -7.25 13.23
N PHE A 383 -32.31 -8.20 12.29
CA PHE A 383 -31.04 -8.48 11.60
C PHE A 383 -30.72 -7.48 10.48
N ALA A 384 -31.71 -7.10 9.68
CA ALA A 384 -31.50 -6.32 8.46
C ALA A 384 -30.74 -4.99 8.66
N PRO A 385 -30.99 -4.19 9.71
CA PRO A 385 -30.23 -2.96 9.94
C PRO A 385 -28.74 -3.20 10.16
N PHE A 386 -28.39 -4.27 10.88
CA PHE A 386 -26.99 -4.64 11.10
C PHE A 386 -26.32 -5.05 9.78
N ASP A 387 -26.93 -5.96 9.03
CA ASP A 387 -26.39 -6.45 7.74
C ASP A 387 -26.17 -5.28 6.76
N GLN A 388 -27.16 -4.40 6.64
CA GLN A 388 -27.08 -3.25 5.73
C GLN A 388 -25.97 -2.28 6.12
N LYS A 389 -25.84 -1.95 7.42
CA LYS A 389 -24.78 -1.05 7.90
C LYS A 389 -23.39 -1.63 7.66
N MET A 390 -23.19 -2.93 7.92
CA MET A 390 -21.90 -3.58 7.64
C MET A 390 -21.60 -3.61 6.14
N ALA A 391 -22.61 -3.85 5.30
CA ALA A 391 -22.48 -3.80 3.85
C ALA A 391 -22.05 -2.41 3.36
N ASP A 392 -22.68 -1.36 3.90
CA ASP A 392 -22.41 0.02 3.51
C ASP A 392 -21.02 0.47 3.97
N ILE A 393 -20.57 0.07 5.17
CA ILE A 393 -19.20 0.33 5.63
C ILE A 393 -18.18 -0.41 4.77
N ALA A 394 -18.36 -1.72 4.56
CA ALA A 394 -17.44 -2.51 3.74
C ALA A 394 -17.30 -1.91 2.33
N ARG A 395 -18.43 -1.52 1.70
CA ARG A 395 -18.44 -0.93 0.37
C ARG A 395 -17.81 0.47 0.34
N SER A 396 -18.19 1.35 1.26
CA SER A 396 -17.73 2.74 1.25
C SER A 396 -16.26 2.85 1.62
N SER A 397 -15.81 2.17 2.68
CA SER A 397 -14.40 2.14 3.08
C SER A 397 -13.54 1.46 2.02
N GLY A 398 -14.02 0.37 1.42
CA GLY A 398 -13.31 -0.28 0.31
C GLY A 398 -13.16 0.61 -0.92
N ALA A 399 -14.22 1.34 -1.28
CA ALA A 399 -14.19 2.29 -2.39
C ALA A 399 -13.23 3.47 -2.13
N SER A 400 -13.25 4.03 -0.92
CA SER A 400 -12.31 5.09 -0.51
C SER A 400 -10.86 4.60 -0.58
N ALA A 401 -10.57 3.40 -0.09
CA ALA A 401 -9.22 2.83 -0.11
C ALA A 401 -8.67 2.73 -1.54
N VAL A 402 -9.48 2.25 -2.48
CA VAL A 402 -9.10 2.16 -3.91
C VAL A 402 -8.97 3.55 -4.54
N GLN A 403 -9.91 4.46 -4.24
CA GLN A 403 -9.91 5.80 -4.80
C GLN A 403 -8.71 6.63 -4.34
N ASP A 404 -8.35 6.55 -3.06
CA ASP A 404 -7.21 7.27 -2.49
C ASP A 404 -5.89 6.83 -3.13
N LEU A 405 -5.71 5.53 -3.40
CA LEU A 405 -4.57 5.02 -4.14
C LEU A 405 -4.57 5.51 -5.60
N ARG A 406 -5.71 5.44 -6.29
CA ARG A 406 -5.84 5.88 -7.69
C ARG A 406 -5.57 7.39 -7.85
N ASN A 407 -6.05 8.22 -6.91
CA ASN A 407 -5.87 9.67 -6.93
C ASN A 407 -4.41 10.11 -6.88
N GLN A 408 -3.52 9.31 -6.28
CA GLN A 408 -2.07 9.62 -6.26
C GLN A 408 -1.40 9.43 -7.63
N GLY A 409 -2.02 8.69 -8.55
CA GLY A 409 -1.44 8.35 -9.85
C GLY A 409 -1.06 9.57 -10.70
N ALA A 410 -1.90 10.61 -10.72
CA ALA A 410 -1.63 11.83 -11.51
C ALA A 410 -0.43 12.61 -10.97
N GLY A 411 -0.31 12.74 -9.65
CA GLY A 411 0.82 13.41 -9.00
C GLY A 411 2.16 12.74 -9.30
N LEU A 412 2.17 11.41 -9.43
CA LEU A 412 3.37 10.64 -9.77
C LEU A 412 3.79 10.81 -11.23
N VAL A 413 2.82 10.88 -12.16
CA VAL A 413 3.10 11.18 -13.58
C VAL A 413 3.73 12.57 -13.72
N VAL A 414 3.18 13.56 -13.01
CA VAL A 414 3.78 14.91 -12.95
C VAL A 414 5.18 14.85 -12.33
N GLY A 415 5.35 14.10 -11.22
CA GLY A 415 6.64 13.89 -10.59
C GLY A 415 7.69 13.26 -11.52
N CYS A 416 7.26 12.34 -12.39
CA CYS A 416 8.09 11.69 -13.40
C CYS A 416 8.64 12.71 -14.41
N LEU A 417 7.76 13.55 -14.96
CA LEU A 417 8.14 14.64 -15.88
C LEU A 417 9.05 15.67 -15.21
N LEU A 418 8.73 16.08 -13.98
CA LEU A 418 9.54 17.04 -13.22
C LEU A 418 10.93 16.49 -12.90
N THR A 419 11.05 15.20 -12.58
CA THR A 419 12.34 14.54 -12.32
C THR A 419 13.21 14.51 -13.56
N LEU A 420 12.64 14.14 -14.72
CA LEU A 420 13.32 14.15 -16.01
C LEU A 420 13.81 15.57 -16.36
N LEU A 421 12.92 16.56 -16.29
CA LEU A 421 13.23 17.96 -16.61
C LEU A 421 14.27 18.55 -15.67
N ALA A 422 14.18 18.28 -14.36
CA ALA A 422 15.13 18.79 -13.38
C ALA A 422 16.54 18.20 -13.57
N GLY A 423 16.66 16.89 -13.87
CA GLY A 423 17.94 16.26 -14.16
C GLY A 423 18.60 16.83 -15.43
N LEU A 424 17.82 17.00 -16.51
CA LEU A 424 18.29 17.61 -17.76
C LEU A 424 18.66 19.10 -17.58
N ALA A 425 17.84 19.87 -16.87
CA ALA A 425 18.10 21.28 -16.57
C ALA A 425 19.37 21.46 -15.72
N SER A 426 19.58 20.58 -14.73
CA SER A 426 20.80 20.55 -13.91
C SER A 426 22.05 20.25 -14.77
N ALA A 427 21.98 19.23 -15.62
CA ALA A 427 23.07 18.89 -16.55
C ALA A 427 23.39 20.07 -17.50
N TRP A 428 22.36 20.71 -18.04
CA TRP A 428 22.51 21.85 -18.95
C TRP A 428 23.09 23.09 -18.27
N ALA A 429 22.52 23.50 -17.12
CA ALA A 429 22.95 24.68 -16.37
C ALA A 429 24.39 24.51 -15.84
N GLY A 430 24.71 23.33 -15.29
CA GLY A 430 26.04 22.99 -14.83
C GLY A 430 27.07 22.97 -15.97
N SER A 431 26.71 22.39 -17.12
CA SER A 431 27.54 22.40 -18.33
C SER A 431 27.81 23.82 -18.84
N ARG A 432 26.78 24.69 -18.87
CA ARG A 432 26.94 26.10 -19.27
C ARG A 432 27.82 26.89 -18.29
N GLY A 433 27.66 26.66 -16.98
CA GLY A 433 28.49 27.30 -15.96
C GLY A 433 29.97 26.93 -16.05
N ILE A 434 30.30 25.71 -16.46
CA ILE A 434 31.70 25.29 -16.64
C ILE A 434 32.23 25.73 -18.01
N SER A 435 31.40 25.77 -19.07
CA SER A 435 31.83 26.15 -20.41
C SER A 435 32.09 27.66 -20.59
N THR A 436 31.41 28.53 -19.84
CA THR A 436 31.77 29.96 -19.76
C THR A 436 33.20 30.15 -19.26
N ARG A 437 33.63 29.35 -18.27
CA ARG A 437 35.01 29.37 -17.75
C ARG A 437 36.04 28.80 -18.72
N LEU A 438 35.71 27.75 -19.46
CA LEU A 438 36.59 27.21 -20.49
C LEU A 438 36.88 28.20 -21.62
N ARG A 439 35.95 29.13 -21.90
CA ARG A 439 36.15 30.21 -22.88
C ARG A 439 37.04 31.34 -22.38
N GLU A 440 37.25 31.49 -21.08
CA GLU A 440 38.21 32.45 -20.51
C GLU A 440 39.68 32.00 -20.71
N TYR A 441 39.92 30.75 -21.14
CA TYR A 441 41.26 30.15 -21.37
C TYR A 441 41.59 29.87 -22.83
N ARG A 442 40.69 30.21 -23.75
CA ARG A 442 40.93 30.20 -25.20
C ARG A 442 41.09 31.65 -25.64
#